data_AF-A0A258CQF8-F1
#
_entry.id   AF-A0A258CQF8-F1
#
_cell.length_a   1.000
_cell.length_b   1.000
_cell.length_c   1.000
_cell.angle_alpha   90.00
_cell.angle_beta   90.00
_cell.angle_gamma   90.00
#
_symmetry.space_group_name_H-M   'P 1'
#
loop_
_entity.id
_entity.type
_entity.pdbx_description
1 polymer ?
#
loop_
_entity_poly.entity_id
_entity_poly.type
_entity_poly.pdbx_seq_one_letter_code
_entity_poly.pdbx_strand_id
1 'polypeptide(L)' 'SPPVEVSLAAHDGQALAWIYRNGRVLSRYDGPGGEVTLVARLDAQALGRFERQFPSARVSAAVD' A
#
# COMPACT_ATOMS: atom_id res chain seq x y z
N SER A 1 -0.44 -14.29 3.65
CA SER A 1 -1.59 -13.50 3.15
C SER A 1 -1.47 -13.32 1.64
N PRO A 2 -2.60 -13.25 0.92
CA PRO A 2 -2.63 -12.88 -0.49
C PRO A 2 -2.09 -11.45 -0.68
N PRO A 3 -1.53 -11.11 -1.85
CA PRO A 3 -1.11 -9.75 -2.14
C PRO A 3 -2.31 -8.79 -2.24
N VAL A 4 -2.08 -7.55 -1.85
CA VAL A 4 -3.01 -6.44 -2.01
C VAL A 4 -2.39 -5.38 -2.91
N GLU A 5 -3.23 -4.70 -3.68
CA GLU A 5 -2.86 -3.46 -4.35
C GLU A 5 -3.21 -2.28 -3.44
N VAL A 6 -2.29 -1.33 -3.32
CA VAL A 6 -2.45 -0.11 -2.53
C VAL A 6 -2.17 1.09 -3.42
N SER A 7 -3.14 1.99 -3.55
CA SER A 7 -2.97 3.28 -4.23
C SER A 7 -2.87 4.41 -3.23
N LEU A 8 -1.81 5.22 -3.36
CA LEU A 8 -1.46 6.34 -2.50
C LEU A 8 -1.43 7.64 -3.30
N ALA A 9 -1.85 8.75 -2.67
CA ALA A 9 -1.69 10.07 -3.28
C ALA A 9 -0.22 10.53 -3.21
N ALA A 10 0.15 11.51 -4.04
CA ALA A 10 1.53 12.00 -4.12
C ALA A 10 2.11 12.52 -2.80
N HIS A 11 1.26 12.99 -1.88
CA HIS A 11 1.68 13.49 -0.57
C HIS A 11 1.75 12.40 0.52
N ASP A 12 1.36 11.15 0.23
CA ASP A 12 1.26 10.06 1.21
C ASP A 12 2.59 9.31 1.45
N GLY A 13 3.68 10.06 1.58
CA GLY A 13 5.02 9.48 1.84
C GLY A 13 5.08 8.68 3.15
N GLN A 14 4.27 9.04 4.15
CA GLN A 14 4.22 8.31 5.42
C GLN A 14 3.60 6.91 5.26
N ALA A 15 2.54 6.78 4.46
CA ALA A 15 1.89 5.51 4.17
C ALA A 15 2.82 4.59 3.38
N LEU A 16 3.50 5.14 2.37
CA LEU A 16 4.52 4.42 1.59
C LEU A 16 5.62 3.84 2.49
N ALA A 17 6.20 4.69 3.35
CA ALA A 17 7.24 4.27 4.27
C ALA A 17 6.74 3.24 5.30
N TRP A 18 5.48 3.34 5.71
CA TRP A 18 4.86 2.36 6.60
C TRP A 18 4.78 0.98 5.94
N ILE A 19 4.37 0.90 4.68
CA ILE A 19 4.26 -0.38 3.94
C ILE A 19 5.64 -1.04 3.83
N TYR A 20 6.68 -0.28 3.51
CA TYR A 20 8.05 -0.81 3.46
C TYR A 20 8.54 -1.34 4.82
N ARG A 21 8.09 -0.77 5.94
CA ARG A 21 8.49 -1.21 7.29
C ARG A 21 7.70 -2.40 7.81
N ASN A 22 6.45 -2.55 7.38
CA ASN A 22 5.50 -3.50 8.00
C ASN A 22 5.03 -4.58 7.02
N GLY A 23 5.49 -4.56 5.79
CA GLY A 23 5.09 -5.48 4.74
C GLY A 23 6.22 -5.84 3.80
N ARG A 24 5.87 -6.64 2.80
CA ARG A 24 6.76 -6.97 1.68
C ARG A 24 6.19 -6.39 0.40
N VAL A 25 6.84 -5.37 -0.13
CA VAL A 25 6.52 -4.82 -1.46
C VAL A 25 6.98 -5.81 -2.53
N LEU A 26 6.09 -6.13 -3.47
CA LEU A 26 6.34 -7.01 -4.62
C LEU A 26 6.58 -6.19 -5.89
N SER A 27 5.81 -5.11 -6.07
CA SER A 27 5.98 -4.17 -7.17
C SER A 27 5.57 -2.76 -6.73
N ARG A 28 6.08 -1.77 -7.45
CA ARG A 28 5.72 -0.37 -7.30
C ARG A 28 5.66 0.27 -8.69
N TYR A 29 4.63 1.09 -8.89
CA TYR A 29 4.51 1.98 -10.02
C TYR A 29 4.38 3.41 -9.49
N ASP A 30 5.25 4.29 -9.99
CA ASP A 30 5.18 5.73 -9.76
C ASP A 30 4.49 6.37 -10.96
N GLY A 31 3.30 6.90 -10.72
CA GLY A 31 2.49 7.54 -11.73
C GLY A 31 2.97 8.97 -12.05
N PRO A 32 2.62 9.49 -13.24
CA PRO A 32 3.10 10.80 -13.71
C PRO A 32 2.63 11.98 -12.86
N GLY A 33 1.56 11.83 -12.07
CA GLY A 33 1.09 12.85 -11.12
C GLY A 33 1.70 12.74 -9.72
N GLY A 34 2.64 11.81 -9.52
CA GLY A 34 3.28 11.53 -8.22
C GLY A 34 2.52 10.52 -7.35
N GLU A 35 1.34 10.07 -7.77
CA GLU A 35 0.66 8.93 -7.16
C GLU A 35 1.51 7.66 -7.20
N VAL A 36 1.33 6.80 -6.20
CA VAL A 36 2.07 5.54 -6.10
C VAL A 36 1.09 4.40 -5.99
N THR A 37 1.23 3.40 -6.85
CA THR A 37 0.54 2.12 -6.74
C THR A 37 1.53 1.04 -6.34
N LEU A 38 1.24 0.27 -5.29
CA LEU A 38 2.08 -0.83 -4.82
C LEU A 38 1.30 -2.13 -4.82
N VAL A 39 1.95 -3.22 -5.23
CA VAL A 39 1.51 -4.56 -4.83
C VAL A 39 2.35 -4.99 -3.64
N ALA A 40 1.71 -5.35 -2.53
CA ALA A 40 2.40 -5.72 -1.31
C ALA A 40 1.72 -6.90 -0.59
N ARG A 41 2.51 -7.65 0.19
CA ARG A 41 1.97 -8.59 1.17
C ARG A 41 2.02 -7.94 2.55
N LEU A 42 0.84 -7.80 3.14
CA LEU A 42 0.63 -7.45 4.55
C LEU A 42 -0.07 -8.63 5.21
N ASP A 43 0.36 -9.04 6.40
CA ASP A 43 -0.45 -9.98 7.19
C ASP A 43 -1.77 -9.32 7.62
N ALA A 44 -2.73 -10.11 8.10
CA ALA A 44 -4.05 -9.60 8.45
C ALA A 44 -4.01 -8.52 9.54
N GLN A 45 -3.05 -8.61 10.48
CA GLN A 45 -2.91 -7.65 11.56
C GLN A 45 -2.31 -6.33 11.06
N ALA A 46 -1.29 -6.40 10.21
CA ALA A 46 -0.67 -5.27 9.56
C ALA A 46 -1.67 -4.57 8.62
N LEU A 47 -2.42 -5.32 7.82
CA LEU A 47 -3.46 -4.77 6.94
C LEU A 47 -4.49 -3.96 7.74
N GLY A 48 -5.06 -4.54 8.80
CA GLY A 48 -6.03 -3.82 9.64
C GLY A 48 -5.44 -2.64 10.43
N ARG A 49 -4.13 -2.59 10.67
CA ARG A 49 -3.47 -1.38 11.20
C ARG A 49 -3.31 -0.32 10.11
N PHE A 50 -2.91 -0.73 8.91
CA PHE A 50 -2.72 0.15 7.76
C PHE A 50 -4.01 0.89 7.40
N GLU A 51 -5.11 0.15 7.21
CA GLU A 51 -6.41 0.71 6.85
C GLU A 51 -6.94 1.72 7.88
N ARG A 52 -6.67 1.48 9.18
CA ARG A 52 -7.04 2.42 10.25
C ARG A 52 -6.15 3.66 10.30
N GLN A 53 -4.85 3.51 10.06
CA GLN A 53 -3.89 4.60 10.16
C GLN A 53 -3.92 5.51 8.92
N PHE A 54 -4.22 4.96 7.74
CA PHE A 54 -4.23 5.65 6.46
C PHE A 54 -5.56 5.44 5.73
N PRO A 55 -6.69 5.97 6.26
CA PRO A 55 -8.02 5.72 5.71
C PRO A 55 -8.25 6.29 4.31
N SER A 56 -7.36 7.18 3.85
CA SER A 56 -7.39 7.75 2.49
C SER A 56 -6.70 6.87 1.45
N ALA A 57 -5.88 5.89 1.87
CA ALA A 57 -5.27 4.94 0.97
C ALA A 57 -6.33 3.97 0.43
N ARG A 58 -6.33 3.75 -0.89
CA ARG A 58 -7.20 2.72 -1.48
C ARG A 58 -6.49 1.38 -1.42
N VAL A 59 -7.18 0.37 -0.90
CA VAL A 59 -6.69 -1.01 -0.81
C VAL A 59 -7.66 -1.95 -1.54
N SER A 60 -7.13 -2.81 -2.39
CA SER A 60 -7.89 -3.85 -3.09
C SER A 60 -7.09 -5.15 -3.14
N ALA A 61 -7.74 -6.26 -3.48
CA ALA A 61 -7.00 -7.47 -3.84
C ALA A 61 -6.13 -7.19 -5.07
N ALA A 62 -4.89 -7.67 -5.08
CA ALA A 62 -4.08 -7.61 -6.28
C ALA A 62 -4.69 -8.55 -7.34
N VAL A 63 -4.77 -8.07 -8.59
CA VAL A 63 -5.03 -8.95 -9.73
C VAL A 63 -3.75 -9.72 -10.07
N ASP A 64 -3.88 -11.01 -10.36
CA ASP A 64 -2.77 -11.88 -10.78
C ASP A 64 -2.19 -11.46 -12.14
#